data_AF-A0A409W9E3-F1
#
_entry.id   AF-A0A409W9E3-F1
#
_cell.length_a   1.000
_cell.length_b   1.000
_cell.length_c   1.000
_cell.angle_alpha   90.00
_cell.angle_beta   90.00
_cell.angle_gamma   90.00
#
_symmetry.space_group_name_H-M   'P 1'
#
loop_
_entity.id
_entity.type
_entity.pdbx_description
1 polymer ?
#
loop_
_entity_poly.entity_id
_entity_poly.type
_entity_poly.pdbx_seq_one_letter_code
_entity_poly.pdbx_strand_id
1 'polypeptide(L)' 'MSLTNLESLLLAQAVWELGAGPNSWTPIAKILAKHPLLSRPKSFFTAQVGPFLLSSLVQSN' A
#
# COMPACT_ATOMS: atom_id res chain seq x y z
N MET A 1 3.29 -10.78 -6.79
CA MET A 1 4.22 -9.72 -6.35
C MET A 1 4.17 -9.70 -4.84
N SER A 2 5.26 -10.06 -4.16
CA SER A 2 5.28 -10.00 -2.69
C SER A 2 5.79 -8.64 -2.23
N LEU A 3 5.11 -8.07 -1.23
CA LEU A 3 5.64 -6.97 -0.45
C LEU A 3 6.63 -7.51 0.59
N THR A 4 7.62 -6.70 0.96
CA THR A 4 8.43 -6.97 2.15
C THR A 4 7.60 -6.74 3.41
N ASN A 5 8.01 -7.30 4.55
CA ASN A 5 7.30 -7.07 5.83
C ASN A 5 7.15 -5.58 6.18
N LEU A 6 8.14 -4.75 5.83
CA LEU A 6 8.09 -3.30 6.03
C LEU A 6 7.06 -2.64 5.11
N GLU A 7 7.04 -3.00 3.82
CA GLU A 7 6.05 -2.52 2.86
C GLU A 7 4.63 -2.94 3.27
N SER A 8 4.48 -4.16 3.77
CA SER A 8 3.23 -4.70 4.27
C SER A 8 2.71 -3.94 5.49
N LEU A 9 3.59 -3.65 6.45
CA LEU A 9 3.25 -2.86 7.65
C LEU A 9 2.85 -1.43 7.28
N LEU A 10 3.60 -0.77 6.40
CA LEU A 10 3.28 0.60 5.97
C LEU A 10 1.96 0.66 5.19
N LEU A 11 1.71 -0.32 4.33
CA LEU A 11 0.45 -0.42 3.61
C LEU A 11 -0.71 -0.65 4.58
N ALA A 12 -0.57 -1.58 5.53
CA ALA A 12 -1.58 -1.86 6.54
C ALA A 12 -1.89 -0.62 7.41
N GLN A 13 -0.86 0.11 7.84
CA GLN A 13 -1.02 1.35 8.59
C GLN A 13 -1.76 2.42 7.77
N ALA A 14 -1.35 2.65 6.53
CA ALA A 14 -1.99 3.65 5.67
C ALA A 14 -3.45 3.32 5.37
N VAL A 15 -3.77 2.03 5.18
CA VAL A 15 -5.14 1.53 4.99
C VAL A 15 -5.96 1.67 6.27
N TRP A 16 -5.38 1.42 7.44
CA TRP A 16 -6.07 1.58 8.73
C TRP A 16 -6.42 3.07 9.00
N GLU A 17 -5.51 3.98 8.67
CA GLU A 17 -5.70 5.42 8.90
C GLU A 17 -6.67 6.07 7.89
N LEU A 18 -6.59 5.71 6.61
CA LEU A 18 -7.35 6.36 5.53
C LEU A 18 -8.58 5.55 5.06
N GLY A 19 -8.70 4.30 5.52
CA GLY A 19 -9.69 3.32 5.08
C GLY A 19 -9.35 2.67 3.73
N ALA A 20 -10.03 1.58 3.42
CA ALA A 20 -9.87 0.81 2.17
C ALA A 20 -10.86 1.24 1.05
N GLY A 21 -11.47 2.43 1.17
CA GLY A 21 -12.47 2.91 0.22
C GLY A 21 -11.89 3.35 -1.13
N PRO A 22 -12.71 3.45 -2.20
CA PRO A 22 -12.24 3.79 -3.56
C PRO A 22 -11.43 5.08 -3.64
N ASN A 23 -11.80 6.07 -2.84
CA ASN A 23 -11.16 7.40 -2.82
C ASN A 23 -9.87 7.44 -1.95
N SER A 24 -9.68 6.45 -1.07
CA SER A 24 -8.57 6.40 -0.11
C SER A 24 -7.27 5.87 -0.75
N TRP A 25 -7.36 5.11 -1.84
CA TRP A 25 -6.20 4.52 -2.49
C TRP A 25 -5.26 5.53 -3.16
N THR A 26 -5.78 6.66 -3.63
CA THR A 26 -4.98 7.74 -4.20
C THR A 26 -4.04 8.39 -3.15
N PRO A 27 -4.51 8.83 -1.97
CA PRO A 27 -3.64 9.31 -0.92
C PRO A 27 -2.71 8.24 -0.36
N ILE A 28 -3.17 6.99 -0.18
CA ILE A 28 -2.32 5.86 0.26
C ILE A 28 -1.14 5.66 -0.71
N ALA A 29 -1.41 5.61 -2.01
CA ALA A 29 -0.39 5.48 -3.04
C ALA A 29 0.63 6.63 -3.01
N LYS A 30 0.17 7.87 -2.78
CA LYS A 30 1.05 9.05 -2.67
C LYS A 30 1.95 8.98 -1.43
N ILE A 31 1.45 8.49 -0.30
CA ILE A 31 2.23 8.34 0.93
C ILE A 31 3.31 7.28 0.73
N LEU A 32 2.93 6.10 0.24
CA LEU A 32 3.86 5.00 0.02
C LEU A 32 4.92 5.35 -1.06
N ALA A 33 4.52 5.99 -2.16
CA ALA A 33 5.46 6.40 -3.20
C ALA A 33 6.48 7.47 -2.76
N LYS A 34 6.21 8.19 -1.66
CA LYS A 34 7.11 9.19 -1.07
C LYS A 34 7.82 8.70 0.20
N HIS A 35 7.51 7.49 0.66
CA HIS A 35 7.98 7.04 1.95
C HIS A 35 9.49 6.78 1.92
N PRO A 36 10.30 7.41 2.78
CA PRO A 36 11.76 7.33 2.72
C PRO A 36 12.32 5.92 2.98
N LEU A 37 11.54 5.07 3.67
CA LEU A 37 11.91 3.67 3.92
C LEU A 37 11.57 2.73 2.74
N LEU A 38 10.96 3.23 1.67
CA LEU A 38 10.58 2.45 0.50
C LEU A 38 11.52 2.74 -0.67
N SER A 39 12.18 1.69 -1.16
CA SER A 39 13.11 1.78 -2.31
C SER A 39 12.41 1.49 -3.66
N ARG A 40 11.10 1.23 -3.65
CA ARG A 40 10.32 0.89 -4.85
C ARG A 40 10.21 2.12 -5.78
N PRO A 41 10.08 1.90 -7.10
CA PRO A 41 9.75 2.97 -8.05
C PRO A 41 8.45 3.68 -7.66
N LYS A 42 8.36 4.99 -7.90
CA LYS A 42 7.14 5.78 -7.63
C LYS A 42 5.90 5.28 -8.37
N SER A 43 6.08 4.51 -9.44
CA SER A 43 5.02 3.87 -10.21
C SER A 43 4.53 2.53 -9.63
N PHE A 44 5.18 2.01 -8.58
CA PHE A 44 4.83 0.72 -7.99
C PHE A 44 3.54 0.80 -7.17
N PHE A 45 3.42 1.81 -6.30
CA PHE A 45 2.22 2.04 -5.52
C PHE A 45 1.28 2.96 -6.31
N THR A 46 0.24 2.36 -6.89
CA THR A 46 -0.83 3.10 -7.58
C THR A 46 -2.17 2.83 -6.91
N ALA A 47 -3.12 3.74 -7.11
CA ALA A 47 -4.47 3.59 -6.56
C ALA A 47 -5.19 2.33 -7.07
N GLN A 48 -4.80 1.82 -8.25
CA GLN A 48 -5.37 0.61 -8.85
C GLN A 48 -4.78 -0.67 -8.24
N VAL A 49 -3.51 -0.64 -7.85
CA VAL A 49 -2.78 -1.81 -7.35
C VAL A 49 -2.95 -1.97 -5.83
N GLY A 50 -3.25 -0.89 -5.10
CA GLY A 50 -3.48 -0.89 -3.65
C GLY A 50 -4.47 -1.96 -3.15
N PRO A 51 -5.69 -2.07 -3.70
CA PRO A 51 -6.66 -3.09 -3.29
C PRO A 51 -6.13 -4.51 -3.44
N PHE A 52 -5.41 -4.80 -4.53
CA PHE A 52 -4.83 -6.12 -4.81
C PHE A 52 -3.68 -6.48 -3.85
N LEU A 53 -2.89 -5.49 -3.44
CA LEU A 53 -1.83 -5.67 -2.45
C LEU A 53 -2.42 -5.94 -1.06
N LEU A 54 -3.49 -5.22 -0.69
CA LEU A 54 -4.19 -5.46 0.57
C LEU A 54 -4.85 -6.84 0.61
N SER A 55 -5.49 -7.28 -0.47
CA SER A 55 -6.08 -8.63 -0.51
C SER A 55 -5.01 -9.71 -0.39
N SER A 56 -3.84 -9.51 -1.00
CA SER A 56 -2.69 -10.42 -0.86
C SER A 56 -2.16 -10.49 0.57
N LEU A 57 -2.21 -9.37 1.31
CA LEU A 57 -1.86 -9.31 2.73
C LEU A 57 -2.84 -10.08 3.60
N VAL A 58 -4.14 -9.91 3.37
CA VAL A 58 -5.21 -10.55 4.14
C VAL A 58 -5.22 -12.07 3.91
N GLN A 59 -4.95 -12.53 2.70
CA GLN A 59 -4.86 -13.97 2.38
C GLN A 59 -3.59 -14.67 2.88
N SER A 60 -2.57 -13.92 3.33
CA SER A 60 -1.31 -14.49 3.81
C SER A 60 -1.31 -14.82 5.31
N ASN A 61 -2.48 -14.77 5.96
CA ASN A 61 -2.72 -15.03 7.37
C ASN A 61 -3.83 -16.07 7.52
#